data_AF-A0A969ID38-F1
#
_entry.id   AF-A0A969ID38-F1
#
_cell.length_a   1.000
_cell.length_b   1.000
_cell.length_c   1.000
_cell.angle_alpha   90.00
_cell.angle_beta   90.00
_cell.angle_gamma   90.00
#
_symmetry.space_group_name_H-M   'P 1'
#
loop_
_entity.id
_entity.type
_entity.pdbx_description
1 polymer ?
#
loop_
_entity_poly.entity_id
_entity_poly.type
_entity_poly.pdbx_seq_one_letter_code
_entity_poly.pdbx_strand_id
1 'polypeptide(L)' 'MNVHEYQAKELLRQYGVPLAQGAPAFTVDEAVKAAQALPGPVWVVKTQIHAAPRQGQIQGA' A
#
# COMPACT_ATOMS: atom_id res chain seq x y z
N MET A 1 -13.06 10.91 12.33
CA MET A 1 -11.67 10.43 12.42
C MET A 1 -11.38 9.61 11.18
N ASN A 2 -10.29 9.88 10.47
CA ASN A 2 -9.91 9.16 9.25
C ASN A 2 -8.79 8.15 9.56
N VAL A 3 -8.72 7.07 8.80
CA VAL A 3 -7.66 6.04 8.90
C VAL A 3 -6.92 5.93 7.56
N HIS A 4 -5.65 5.54 7.60
CA HIS A 4 -4.87 5.28 6.39
C HIS A 4 -5.33 4.00 5.69
N GLU A 5 -5.02 3.86 4.39
CA GLU A 5 -5.38 2.67 3.61
C GLU A 5 -4.85 1.38 4.26
N TYR A 6 -3.59 1.38 4.73
CA TYR A 6 -3.02 0.18 5.36
C TYR A 6 -3.74 -0.23 6.65
N GLN A 7 -4.21 0.74 7.45
CA GLN A 7 -4.95 0.49 8.70
C GLN A 7 -6.34 -0.08 8.39
N ALA A 8 -7.03 0.50 7.42
CA ALA A 8 -8.32 0.00 6.97
C ALA A 8 -8.20 -1.42 6.39
N LYS A 9 -7.17 -1.70 5.61
CA LYS A 9 -6.89 -3.04 5.08
C LYS A 9 -6.64 -4.06 6.18
N GLU A 10 -5.90 -3.69 7.22
CA GLU A 10 -5.63 -4.60 8.34
C GLU A 10 -6.92 -4.94 9.08
N LEU A 11 -7.77 -3.94 9.35
CA LEU A 11 -9.07 -4.17 9.95
C LEU A 11 -9.95 -5.09 9.07
N LEU A 12 -10.10 -4.77 7.79
CA LEU A 12 -10.94 -5.54 6.85
C LEU A 12 -10.46 -6.98 6.67
N ARG A 13 -9.15 -7.23 6.72
CA ARG A 13 -8.57 -8.58 6.66
C ARG A 13 -9.04 -9.45 7.83
N GLN A 14 -9.19 -8.88 9.03
CA GLN A 14 -9.70 -9.60 10.20
C GLN A 14 -11.15 -10.10 10.01
N TYR A 15 -11.90 -9.49 9.08
CA TYR A 15 -13.25 -9.91 8.71
C TYR A 15 -13.30 -10.78 7.45
N GLY A 16 -12.15 -11.27 6.97
CA GLY A 16 -12.07 -12.17 5.81
C GLY A 16 -12.31 -11.50 4.46
N VAL A 17 -12.26 -10.17 4.38
CA VAL A 17 -12.40 -9.44 3.11
C VAL A 17 -11.17 -9.73 2.23
N PRO A 18 -11.35 -10.18 0.97
CA PRO A 18 -10.24 -10.41 0.06
C PRO A 18 -9.59 -9.07 -0.34
N LEU A 19 -8.30 -8.93 -0.05
CA LEU A 19 -7.53 -7.71 -0.27
C LEU A 19 -6.19 -8.03 -0.92
N ALA A 20 -5.69 -7.10 -1.74
CA ALA A 20 -4.33 -7.19 -2.26
C ALA A 20 -3.30 -7.21 -1.12
N GLN A 21 -2.30 -8.08 -1.26
CA GLN A 21 -1.16 -8.15 -0.33
C GLN A 21 -0.32 -6.88 -0.44
N GLY A 22 0.21 -6.44 0.70
CA GLY A 22 0.99 -5.22 0.79
C GLY A 22 1.43 -4.95 2.22
N ALA A 23 2.44 -4.10 2.38
CA ALA A 23 2.97 -3.69 3.68
C ALA A 23 3.19 -2.17 3.71
N PRO A 24 2.99 -1.50 4.86
CA PRO A 24 3.45 -0.12 5.01
C PRO A 24 4.97 -0.06 5.01
N ALA A 25 5.53 1.01 4.46
CA ALA A 25 6.95 1.31 4.50
C ALA A 25 7.15 2.78 4.88
N PHE A 26 8.07 3.04 5.79
CA PHE A 26 8.43 4.37 6.28
C PHE A 26 9.79 4.83 5.74
N THR A 27 10.54 3.91 5.14
CA THR A 27 11.81 4.16 4.45
C THR A 27 11.82 3.54 3.06
N VAL A 28 12.74 3.99 2.21
CA VAL A 28 12.93 3.41 0.87
C VAL A 28 13.35 1.94 0.97
N ASP A 29 14.26 1.61 1.88
CA ASP A 29 14.74 0.23 2.07
C ASP A 29 13.62 -0.72 2.50
N GLU A 30 12.71 -0.26 3.37
CA GLU A 30 11.51 -1.01 3.72
C GLU A 30 10.60 -1.23 2.51
N ALA A 31 10.43 -0.23 1.66
CA ALA A 31 9.61 -0.36 0.46
C ALA A 31 10.19 -1.39 -0.52
N VAL A 32 11.52 -1.39 -0.72
CA VAL A 32 12.22 -2.37 -1.56
C VAL A 32 12.06 -3.78 -0.98
N LYS A 33 12.29 -3.96 0.33
CA LYS A 33 12.11 -5.26 1.00
C LYS A 33 10.66 -5.76 0.91
N ALA A 34 9.69 -4.86 1.10
CA ALA A 34 8.28 -5.20 0.97
C ALA A 34 7.93 -5.65 -0.46
N ALA A 35 8.43 -4.96 -1.49
CA ALA A 35 8.22 -5.37 -2.88
C ALA A 35 8.82 -6.76 -3.17
N GLN A 36 10.05 -7.03 -2.69
CA GLN A 36 10.72 -8.33 -2.86
C GLN A 36 9.99 -9.49 -2.17
N ALA A 37 9.31 -9.23 -1.05
CA ALA A 37 8.52 -10.23 -0.34
C ALA A 37 7.16 -10.53 -1.00
N LEU A 38 6.73 -9.70 -1.95
CA LEU A 38 5.43 -9.83 -2.63
C LEU A 38 5.59 -10.46 -4.02
N PRO A 39 4.60 -11.25 -4.48
CA PRO A 39 4.63 -11.79 -5.84
C PRO A 39 4.58 -10.65 -6.88
N GLY A 40 5.53 -10.67 -7.81
CA GLY A 40 5.63 -9.71 -8.92
C GLY A 40 4.82 -10.13 -10.17
N PRO A 41 4.98 -9.44 -11.32
CA PRO A 41 6.07 -8.52 -11.68
C PRO A 41 5.79 -7.03 -11.45
N VAL A 42 4.59 -6.66 -10.98
CA VAL A 42 4.18 -5.25 -10.83
C VAL A 42 3.76 -4.97 -9.40
N TRP A 43 4.23 -3.85 -8.86
CA TRP A 43 3.89 -3.35 -7.53
C TRP A 43 3.31 -1.95 -7.62
N VAL A 44 2.45 -1.59 -6.66
CA VAL A 44 1.88 -0.24 -6.55
C VAL A 44 2.37 0.39 -5.26
N VAL A 45 3.18 1.44 -5.37
CA VAL A 45 3.61 2.25 -4.24
C VAL A 45 2.61 3.38 -4.04
N LYS A 46 2.05 3.51 -2.83
CA LYS A 46 1.02 4.52 -2.51
C LYS A 46 1.41 5.37 -1.31
N THR A 47 1.39 6.68 -1.49
CA THR A 47 1.46 7.63 -0.37
C THR A 47 0.28 7.44 0.58
N GLN A 48 0.56 7.30 1.88
CA GLN A 48 -0.45 7.12 2.91
C GLN A 48 -0.91 8.47 3.46
N ILE A 49 -1.93 9.08 2.85
CA ILE A 49 -2.50 10.38 3.24
C ILE A 49 -4.02 10.29 3.43
N HIS A 50 -4.60 11.12 4.30
CA HIS A 50 -6.07 11.23 4.47
C HIS A 50 -6.66 12.25 3.51
N ALA A 51 -6.32 12.18 2.23
CA ALA A 51 -6.82 13.06 1.18
C ALA A 51 -6.84 12.35 -0.17
N ALA A 52 -7.71 12.81 -1.07
CA ALA A 52 -7.70 12.34 -2.45
C ALA A 52 -6.37 12.72 -3.13
N PRO A 53 -5.73 11.82 -3.88
CA PRO A 53 -4.53 12.15 -4.63
C PRO A 53 -4.87 13.20 -5.70
N ARG A 54 -4.12 14.30 -5.73
CA ARG A 54 -4.16 15.28 -6.83
C ARG A 54 -3.49 14.62 -8.03
N GLN A 55 -4.26 14.18 -9.04
CA GLN A 55 -3.81 13.60 -10.33
C GLN A 55 -2.31 13.23 -10.37
N GLY A 56 -1.96 12.13 -9.71
CA GLY A 56 -0.58 11.63 -9.68
C GLY A 56 -0.38 10.69 -10.86
N GLN A 57 0.44 11.09 -11.83
CA GLN A 57 0.95 10.18 -12.84
C GLN A 57 1.69 9.03 -12.14
N ILE A 58 1.26 7.80 -12.40
CA ILE A 58 2.04 6.59 -12.13
C ILE A 58 3.25 6.62 -13.07
N GLN A 59 4.40 7.06 -12.57
CA GLN A 59 5.66 6.98 -13.30
C GLN A 59 6.25 5.58 -13.11
N GLY A 60 6.19 4.77 -14.17
CA GLY A 60 7.12 3.69 -14.50
C GLY A 60 7.20 2.48 -13.56
N ALA A 61 6.69 1.35 -14.04
CA ALA A 61 7.21 0.02 -13.66
C ALA A 61 8.50 -0.26 -14.44
#